data_AF-A0A1G6FBG8-F1
#
_entry.id   AF-A0A1G6FBG8-F1
#
_cell.length_a   1.000
_cell.length_b   1.000
_cell.length_c   1.000
_cell.angle_alpha   90.00
_cell.angle_beta   90.00
_cell.angle_gamma   90.00
#
_symmetry.space_group_name_H-M   'P 1'
#
loop_
_entity.id
_entity.type
_entity.pdbx_description
1 polymer ?
#
loop_
_entity_poly.entity_id
_entity_poly.type
_entity_poly.pdbx_seq_one_letter_code
_entity_poly.pdbx_strand_id
1 'polypeptide(L)' 'MGNEAKFCTCTDLKCPNHPTNHDKGCTPCIQKNLSQGEIPACFFKKANPDKKPDAYFFEDFAKIV' A
#
# COMPACT_ATOMS: atom_id res chain seq x y z
N MET A 1 0.30 12.55 17.66
CA MET A 1 0.14 11.75 16.42
C MET A 1 1.48 11.79 15.72
N GLY A 2 2.21 10.68 15.76
CA GLY A 2 3.60 10.61 15.29
C GLY A 2 3.70 10.81 13.79
N ASN A 3 4.93 10.94 13.29
CA ASN A 3 5.24 11.11 11.87
C ASN A 3 4.80 9.92 10.99
N GLU A 4 4.16 8.87 11.52
CA GLU A 4 3.89 7.63 10.78
C GLU A 4 2.89 7.81 9.63
N ALA A 5 1.93 8.73 9.76
CA ALA A 5 0.97 9.02 8.69
C ALA A 5 1.61 9.72 7.47
N LYS A 6 2.75 10.40 7.65
CA LYS A 6 3.37 11.22 6.59
C LYS A 6 4.07 10.40 5.51
N PHE A 7 4.38 9.13 5.78
CA PHE A 7 5.05 8.25 4.81
C PHE A 7 4.07 7.49 3.92
N CYS A 8 2.80 7.38 4.32
CA CYS A 8 1.81 6.68 3.52
C CYS A 8 1.48 7.48 2.25
N THR A 9 1.67 6.86 1.09
CA THR A 9 1.27 7.44 -0.21
C THR A 9 -0.05 6.89 -0.72
N CYS A 10 -0.79 6.14 0.12
CA CYS A 10 -2.07 5.59 -0.27
C CYS A 10 -3.11 6.71 -0.39
N THR A 11 -3.82 6.77 -1.52
CA THR A 11 -4.91 7.73 -1.74
C THR A 11 -6.27 7.17 -1.34
N ASP A 12 -6.35 5.89 -1.00
CA ASP A 12 -7.59 5.24 -0.53
C ASP A 12 -7.79 5.48 0.97
N LEU A 13 -8.32 6.66 1.30
CA LEU A 13 -8.61 7.07 2.67
C LEU A 13 -9.73 6.24 3.33
N LYS A 14 -10.48 5.44 2.56
CA LYS A 14 -11.54 4.56 3.09
C LYS A 14 -11.00 3.22 3.55
N CYS A 15 -9.75 2.88 3.23
CA CYS A 15 -9.12 1.63 3.66
C CYS A 15 -9.06 1.56 5.20
N PRO A 16 -9.51 0.47 5.84
CA PRO A 16 -9.48 0.35 7.30
C PRO A 16 -8.05 0.33 7.88
N ASN A 17 -7.05 -0.02 7.06
CA ASN A 17 -5.63 -0.01 7.42
C ASN A 17 -4.93 1.31 7.08
N HIS A 18 -5.69 2.35 6.66
CA HIS A 18 -5.11 3.65 6.38
C HIS A 18 -4.72 4.33 7.71
N PRO A 19 -3.52 4.94 7.82
CA PRO A 19 -3.04 5.55 9.06
C PRO A 19 -3.83 6.78 9.53
N THR A 20 -4.80 7.27 8.76
CA THR A 20 -5.74 8.30 9.23
C THR A 20 -6.93 7.71 9.99
N ASN A 21 -7.16 6.41 9.86
CA ASN A 21 -8.32 5.72 10.43
C ASN A 21 -7.97 5.00 11.74
N HIS A 22 -6.71 5.03 12.16
CA HIS A 22 -6.20 4.48 13.41
C HIS A 22 -4.82 5.08 13.73
N ASP A 23 -4.26 4.78 14.91
CA ASP A 23 -3.03 5.35 15.46
C ASP A 23 -1.78 4.44 15.30
N LYS A 24 -1.84 3.48 14.38
CA LYS A 24 -0.81 2.42 14.24
C LYS A 24 0.10 2.57 13.01
N GLY A 25 0.08 3.75 12.37
CA GLY A 25 0.82 3.99 11.13
C GLY A 25 0.45 3.01 10.01
N CYS A 26 1.40 2.63 9.17
CA CYS A 26 1.17 1.65 8.09
C CYS A 26 1.27 0.19 8.53
N THR A 27 1.57 -0.10 9.81
CA THR A 27 1.83 -1.47 10.30
C THR A 27 0.75 -2.48 9.91
N PRO A 28 -0.57 -2.20 10.07
CA PRO A 28 -1.61 -3.16 9.67
C PRO A 28 -1.64 -3.44 8.16
N CYS A 29 -1.36 -2.43 7.34
CA CYS A 29 -1.27 -2.57 5.89
C CYS A 29 -0.10 -3.46 5.50
N ILE A 30 1.10 -3.20 6.05
CA ILE A 30 2.29 -4.00 5.76
C ILE A 30 2.08 -5.44 6.24
N GLN A 31 1.55 -5.65 7.45
CA GLN A 31 1.28 -6.98 7.98
C GLN A 31 0.32 -7.79 7.08
N LYS A 32 -0.79 -7.17 6.61
CA LYS A 32 -1.71 -7.80 5.64
C LYS A 32 -0.94 -8.26 4.41
N ASN A 33 -0.24 -7.35 3.74
CA ASN A 33 0.41 -7.66 2.46
C ASN A 33 1.51 -8.73 2.64
N LEU A 34 2.30 -8.66 3.71
CA LEU A 34 3.29 -9.69 4.04
C LEU A 34 2.66 -11.07 4.23
N SER A 35 1.52 -11.17 4.92
CA SER A 35 0.82 -12.46 5.11
C SER A 35 0.31 -13.09 3.82
N GLN A 36 0.15 -12.28 2.78
CA GLN A 36 -0.30 -12.70 1.45
C GLN A 36 0.85 -12.81 0.44
N GLY A 37 2.08 -12.50 0.84
CA GLY A 37 3.23 -12.39 -0.08
C GLY A 37 3.10 -11.23 -1.08
N GLU A 38 2.23 -10.26 -0.82
CA GLU A 38 1.94 -9.15 -1.71
C GLU A 38 2.82 -7.92 -1.42
N ILE A 39 3.02 -7.10 -2.43
CA ILE A 39 3.50 -5.72 -2.35
C ILE A 39 2.29 -4.79 -2.12
N PRO A 40 2.39 -3.78 -1.25
CA PRO A 40 1.32 -2.80 -1.05
C PRO A 40 0.84 -2.14 -2.34
N ALA A 41 -0.48 -2.15 -2.57
CA ALA A 41 -1.11 -1.54 -3.75
C ALA A 41 -0.80 -0.03 -3.92
N CYS A 42 -0.44 0.68 -2.85
CA CYS A 42 -0.02 2.08 -2.93
C CYS A 42 1.27 2.27 -3.73
N PHE A 43 2.17 1.28 -3.78
CA PHE A 43 3.36 1.34 -4.62
C PHE A 43 3.04 1.12 -6.09
N PHE A 44 2.13 0.21 -6.42
CA PHE A 44 1.61 0.04 -7.79
C PHE A 44 0.98 1.32 -8.32
N LYS A 45 0.08 1.93 -7.53
CA LYS A 45 -0.56 3.21 -7.89
C LYS A 45 0.46 4.35 -8.06
N LYS A 46 1.54 4.34 -7.28
CA LYS A 46 2.62 5.34 -7.40
C LYS A 46 3.44 5.13 -8.68
N ALA A 47 3.71 3.88 -9.05
CA ALA A 47 4.48 3.54 -10.24
C ALA A 47 3.68 3.81 -11.53
N ASN A 48 2.39 3.46 -11.54
CA ASN A 48 1.50 3.73 -12.67
C ASN A 48 0.05 3.89 -12.19
N PRO A 49 -0.46 5.13 -12.04
CA PRO A 49 -1.79 5.39 -11.47
C PRO A 49 -2.94 4.92 -12.37
N ASP A 50 -2.72 4.83 -13.68
CA ASP A 50 -3.76 4.51 -14.67
C ASP A 50 -3.86 3.01 -14.97
N LYS A 51 -2.88 2.21 -14.52
CA LYS A 51 -2.81 0.77 -14.78
C LYS A 51 -3.13 -0.05 -13.53
N LYS A 52 -4.17 -0.88 -13.63
CA LYS A 52 -4.43 -1.92 -12.65
C LYS A 52 -3.53 -3.13 -12.93
N PRO A 53 -2.75 -3.63 -11.95
CA PRO A 53 -1.97 -4.84 -12.14
C PRO A 53 -2.87 -6.09 -12.11
N ASP A 54 -2.39 -7.18 -12.70
CA ASP A 54 -3.11 -8.47 -12.69
C ASP A 54 -3.08 -9.10 -11.28
N ALA A 55 -1.97 -8.95 -10.57
CA ALA A 55 -1.79 -9.34 -9.18
C ALA A 55 -0.78 -8.40 -8.48
N TYR A 56 -0.63 -8.56 -7.16
CA TYR A 56 0.18 -7.66 -6.32
C TYR A 56 1.51 -8.27 -5.89
N PHE A 57 2.11 -9.17 -6.66
CA PHE A 57 3.39 -9.81 -6.32
C PHE A 57 4.60 -9.02 -6.82
N PHE A 58 5.80 -9.44 -6.42
CA PHE A 58 7.06 -8.82 -6.86
C PHE A 58 7.22 -8.86 -8.38
N GLU A 59 6.86 -9.96 -9.01
CA GLU A 59 6.92 -10.17 -10.46
C GLU A 59 5.99 -9.20 -11.21
N ASP A 60 4.83 -8.88 -10.64
CA ASP A 60 3.88 -7.94 -11.25
C ASP A 60 4.33 -6.51 -11.09
N PHE A 61 4.91 -6.18 -9.94
CA PHE A 61 5.52 -4.86 -9.73
C PHE A 61 6.70 -4.64 -10.69
N ALA A 62 7.55 -5.64 -10.90
CA ALA A 62 8.69 -5.58 -11.82
C ALA A 62 8.29 -5.35 -13.30
N LYS A 63 7.06 -5.70 -13.70
CA LYS A 63 6.54 -5.41 -15.05
C LYS A 63 6.11 -3.95 -15.24
N ILE A 64 6.05 -3.16 -14.16
CA ILE A 64 5.53 -1.79 -14.16
C ILE A 64 6.66 -0.76 -14.03
N VAL A 65 7.75 -1.11 -13.34
CA VAL A 65 8.90 -0.22 -13.10
C VAL A 65 10.03 -0.38 -14.11
#